data_AF-A0A941F7X5-F1
#
_entry.id   AF-A0A941F7X5-F1
#
_cell.length_a   1.000
_cell.length_b   1.000
_cell.length_c   1.000
_cell.angle_alpha   90.00
_cell.angle_beta   90.00
_cell.angle_gamma   90.00
#
_symmetry.space_group_name_H-M   'P 1'
#
loop_
_entity.id
_entity.type
_entity.pdbx_description
1 polymer ?
#
loop_
_entity_poly.entity_id
_entity_poly.type
_entity_poly.pdbx_seq_one_letter_code
_entity_poly.pdbx_strand_id
1 'polypeptide(L)'
;MADSPYAPYTEQLRAIADLNERWAAYLDLAKRLEDELELWRRRQRQEIALGFREQGKTWKEIGEAMGRVTYQRAFQFGKGE
;
A
#
# COMPACT_ATOMS: atom_id res chain seq x y z
N MET A 1 16.78 16.17 -14.57
CA MET A 1 15.38 15.86 -14.21
C MET A 1 15.26 14.34 -14.13
N ALA A 2 15.44 13.74 -12.95
CA ALA A 2 15.29 12.29 -12.74
C ALA A 2 15.06 11.91 -11.25
N ASP A 3 14.48 12.79 -10.41
CA ASP A 3 14.20 12.48 -8.99
C ASP A 3 12.75 12.03 -8.75
N SER A 4 12.16 11.29 -9.68
CA SER A 4 10.87 10.67 -9.45
C SER A 4 11.08 9.22 -8.99
N PRO A 5 10.39 8.74 -7.93
CA PRO A 5 10.40 7.32 -7.58
C PRO A 5 9.89 6.43 -8.74
N TYR A 6 9.23 7.03 -9.73
CA TYR A 6 8.74 6.37 -10.94
C TYR A 6 9.67 6.51 -12.16
N ALA A 7 10.85 7.12 -12.02
CA ALA A 7 11.80 7.26 -13.12
C ALA A 7 12.20 5.91 -13.74
N PRO A 8 12.51 4.85 -12.96
CA PRO A 8 12.85 3.55 -13.52
C PRO A 8 11.72 2.92 -14.37
N TYR A 9 10.47 3.05 -13.91
CA TYR A 9 9.29 2.56 -14.64
C TYR A 9 9.06 3.33 -15.95
N THR A 10 9.31 4.63 -15.92
CA THR A 10 9.17 5.49 -17.10
C THR A 10 10.19 5.12 -18.17
N GLU A 11 11.44 4.83 -17.78
CA GLU A 11 12.49 4.39 -18.68
C GLU A 11 12.18 3.02 -19.30
N GLN A 12 11.70 2.07 -18.50
CA GLN A 12 11.27 0.74 -18.97
C GLN A 12 10.17 0.83 -20.03
N LEU A 13 9.13 1.63 -19.79
CA LEU A 13 8.05 1.81 -20.76
C LEU A 13 8.53 2.50 -22.05
N ARG A 14 9.42 3.50 -21.94
CA ARG A 14 9.97 4.20 -23.11
C ARG A 14 10.85 3.31 -23.99
N ALA A 15 11.45 2.27 -23.42
CA ALA A 15 12.26 1.31 -24.18
C ALA A 15 11.40 0.42 -25.11
N ILE A 16 10.09 0.30 -24.88
CA ILE A 16 9.18 -0.48 -25.74
C ILE A 16 8.79 0.37 -26.94
N ALA A 17 9.23 0.02 -28.15
CA ALA A 17 9.02 0.86 -29.34
C ALA A 17 7.57 0.82 -29.88
N ASP A 18 6.94 -0.36 -29.88
CA ASP A 18 5.54 -0.51 -30.30
C ASP A 18 4.58 0.10 -29.26
N LEU A 19 3.66 0.95 -29.73
CA LEU A 19 2.78 1.69 -28.83
C LEU A 19 1.66 0.83 -28.23
N ASN A 20 1.20 -0.20 -28.92
CA ASN A 20 0.21 -1.13 -28.39
C ASN A 20 0.83 -2.01 -27.30
N GLU A 21 2.05 -2.52 -27.54
CA GLU A 21 2.81 -3.27 -26.54
C GLU A 21 3.15 -2.39 -25.33
N ARG A 22 3.57 -1.14 -25.55
CA ARG A 22 3.85 -0.19 -24.47
C ARG A 22 2.60 0.10 -23.64
N TRP A 23 1.44 0.23 -24.29
CA TRP A 23 0.18 0.45 -23.60
C TRP A 23 -0.23 -0.74 -22.73
N ALA A 24 -0.13 -1.96 -23.26
CA ALA A 24 -0.40 -3.18 -22.49
C ALA A 24 0.56 -3.30 -21.28
N ALA A 25 1.85 -3.09 -21.49
CA ALA A 25 2.85 -3.12 -20.43
C ALA A 25 2.61 -2.04 -19.35
N TYR A 26 2.13 -0.85 -19.75
CA TYR A 26 1.74 0.20 -18.82
C TYR A 26 0.59 -0.24 -17.91
N LEU A 27 -0.46 -0.84 -18.47
CA LEU A 27 -1.61 -1.30 -17.69
C LEU A 27 -1.23 -2.38 -16.67
N ASP A 28 -0.41 -3.34 -17.10
CA ASP A 28 0.07 -4.41 -16.22
C ASP A 28 0.96 -3.85 -15.10
N LEU A 29 1.85 -2.91 -15.42
CA LEU A 29 2.70 -2.26 -14.43
C LEU A 29 1.90 -1.42 -13.43
N ALA A 30 0.92 -0.65 -13.90
CA ALA A 30 0.06 0.14 -13.04
C ALA A 30 -0.69 -0.74 -12.04
N LYS A 31 -1.30 -1.84 -12.52
CA LYS A 31 -2.00 -2.81 -11.67
C LYS A 31 -1.05 -3.41 -10.62
N ARG A 32 0.15 -3.84 -11.04
CA ARG A 32 1.15 -4.39 -10.12
C ARG A 32 1.53 -3.39 -9.02
N LEU A 33 1.74 -2.13 -9.38
CA LEU A 33 2.10 -1.08 -8.42
C LEU A 33 0.96 -0.80 -7.43
N GLU A 34 -0.30 -0.85 -7.88
CA GLU A 34 -1.46 -0.76 -7.00
C GLU A 34 -1.52 -1.92 -6.01
N ASP A 35 -1.30 -3.15 -6.47
CA ASP A 35 -1.26 -4.35 -5.63
C ASP A 35 -0.13 -4.27 -4.59
N GLU A 36 1.07 -3.88 -5.01
CA GLU A 36 2.23 -3.69 -4.12
C GLU A 36 1.97 -2.59 -3.06
N LEU A 37 1.35 -1.48 -3.47
CA LEU A 37 0.96 -0.40 -2.57
C LEU A 37 -0.06 -0.87 -1.54
N GLU A 38 -1.06 -1.65 -1.93
CA GLU A 38 -2.05 -2.16 -0.98
C GLU A 38 -1.44 -3.18 0.00
N LEU A 39 -0.55 -4.06 -0.47
CA LEU A 39 0.20 -4.96 0.40
C LEU A 39 1.09 -4.20 1.40
N TRP A 40 1.74 -3.13 0.95
CA TRP A 40 2.50 -2.26 1.85
C TRP A 40 1.60 -1.59 2.89
N ARG A 41 0.48 -0.99 2.46
CA ARG A 41 -0.48 -0.36 3.38
C ARG A 41 -1.03 -1.34 4.41
N ARG A 42 -1.36 -2.57 4.00
CA ARG A 42 -1.82 -3.64 4.90
C ARG A 42 -0.79 -3.96 5.98
N ARG A 43 0.48 -4.15 5.60
CA ARG A 43 1.58 -4.38 6.56
C ARG A 43 1.74 -3.21 7.52
N GLN A 44 1.71 -1.97 7.03
CA GLN A 44 1.84 -0.79 7.89
C GLN A 44 0.69 -0.65 8.88
N ARG A 45 -0.56 -0.87 8.44
CA ARG A 45 -1.72 -0.87 9.35
C ARG A 45 -1.57 -1.93 10.44
N GLN A 46 -1.11 -3.13 10.09
CA GLN A 46 -0.89 -4.20 11.04
C GLN A 46 0.21 -3.86 12.06
N GLU A 47 1.38 -3.43 11.58
CA GLU A 47 2.52 -3.07 12.42
C GLU A 47 2.13 -1.96 13.42
N ILE A 48 1.45 -0.92 12.94
CA ILE A 48 0.96 0.18 13.78
C ILE A 48 -0.08 -0.31 14.80
N ALA A 49 -1.04 -1.14 14.38
CA ALA A 49 -2.06 -1.67 15.28
C ALA A 49 -1.45 -2.54 16.39
N LEU A 50 -0.47 -3.38 16.07
CA LEU A 50 0.28 -4.19 17.03
C LEU A 50 1.12 -3.32 17.96
N GLY A 51 1.81 -2.30 17.44
CA GLY A 51 2.57 -1.35 18.27
C GLY A 51 1.68 -0.63 19.29
N PHE A 52 0.45 -0.25 18.93
CA PHE A 52 -0.50 0.29 19.90
C PHE A 52 -0.96 -0.75 20.94
N ARG A 53 -1.12 -2.02 20.55
CA ARG A 53 -1.44 -3.10 21.50
C ARG A 53 -0.32 -3.32 22.51
N GLU A 54 0.94 -3.26 22.07
CA GLU A 54 2.11 -3.35 22.93
C GLU A 54 2.20 -2.19 23.93
N GLN A 55 1.72 -1.00 23.55
CA GLN A 55 1.54 0.15 24.44
C GLN A 55 0.35 0.02 25.41
N GLY A 56 -0.36 -1.12 25.40
CA GLY A 56 -1.49 -1.39 26.30
C GLY A 56 -2.84 -0.84 25.84
N LYS A 57 -2.95 -0.23 24.65
CA LYS A 57 -4.24 0.31 24.16
C LYS A 57 -5.24 -0.80 23.85
N THR A 58 -6.51 -0.55 24.13
CA THR A 58 -7.64 -1.39 23.72
C THR A 58 -7.92 -1.25 22.23
N TRP A 59 -8.58 -2.24 21.62
CA TRP A 59 -8.96 -2.18 20.20
C TRP A 59 -9.88 -1.00 19.85
N LYS A 60 -10.66 -0.51 20.82
CA LYS A 60 -11.48 0.69 20.64
C LYS A 60 -10.60 1.94 20.48
N GLU A 61 -9.65 2.14 21.39
CA GLU A 61 -8.71 3.27 21.35
C GLU A 61 -7.82 3.21 20.10
N ILE A 62 -7.45 2.01 19.66
CA ILE A 62 -6.70 1.81 18.41
C ILE A 62 -7.55 2.24 17.21
N GLY A 63 -8.82 1.85 17.15
CA GLY A 63 -9.72 2.26 16.08
C GLY A 63 -9.89 3.78 16.02
N GLU A 64 -10.03 4.43 17.17
CA GLU A 64 -10.07 5.89 17.28
C GLU A 64 -8.77 6.53 16.75
N ALA A 65 -7.60 6.00 17.13
CA ALA A 65 -6.30 6.50 16.69
C ALA A 65 -6.01 6.28 15.20
N MET A 66 -6.49 5.19 14.60
CA MET A 66 -6.24 4.82 13.19
C MET A 66 -7.24 5.44 12.20
N GLY A 67 -7.80 6.60 12.52
CA GLY A 67 -8.75 7.32 11.66
C GLY A 67 -10.21 7.07 12.00
N ARG A 68 -10.53 6.86 13.29
CA ARG A 68 -11.90 6.64 13.81
C ARG A 68 -12.60 5.44 13.16
N VAL A 69 -11.84 4.39 12.90
CA VAL A 69 -12.40 3.11 12.46
C VAL A 69 -13.04 2.38 13.65
N THR A 70 -13.95 1.45 13.37
CA THR A 70 -14.56 0.63 14.41
C THR A 70 -13.50 -0.27 15.09
N TYR A 71 -13.77 -0.70 16.32
CA TYR A 71 -12.87 -1.63 17.02
C TYR A 71 -12.67 -2.95 16.25
N GLN A 72 -13.70 -3.41 15.52
CA GLN A 72 -13.64 -4.61 14.67
C GLN A 72 -12.64 -4.42 13.54
N ARG A 73 -12.65 -3.25 12.90
CA ARG A 73 -11.71 -2.92 11.83
C ARG A 73 -10.28 -2.77 12.36
N ALA A 74 -10.11 -2.18 13.54
CA ALA A 74 -8.82 -2.13 14.22
C ALA A 74 -8.27 -3.52 14.57
N PHE A 75 -9.14 -4.44 15.03
CA PHE A 75 -8.78 -5.82 15.28
C PHE A 75 -8.35 -6.56 13.99
N GLN A 76 -9.08 -6.38 12.89
CA GLN A 76 -8.72 -6.90 11.57
C GLN A 76 -7.34 -6.41 11.13
N PHE A 77 -7.03 -5.12 11.31
CA PHE A 77 -5.69 -4.61 11.04
C PHE A 77 -4.62 -5.36 11.83
N GLY A 78 -4.84 -5.65 13.12
CA GLY A 78 -3.92 -6.46 13.91
C GLY A 78 -3.75 -7.91 13.40
N LYS A 79 -4.77 -8.47 12.75
CA LYS A 79 -4.69 -9.77 12.03
C LYS A 79 -4.04 -9.65 10.66
N GLY A 80 -3.73 -8.43 10.23
CA GLY A 80 -3.25 -8.12 8.91
C GLY A 80 -4.33 -8.42 7.89
N GLU A 81 -5.53 -7.89 8.03
CA GLU A 81 -6.65 -7.89 7.05
C GLU A 81 -7.09 -6.46 6.76
#